data_AF-A0A0M4D0U6-F1
#
_entry.id   AF-A0A0M4D0U6-F1
#
_cell.length_a   1.000
_cell.length_b   1.000
_cell.length_c   1.000
_cell.angle_alpha   90.00
_cell.angle_beta   90.00
_cell.angle_gamma   90.00
#
_symmetry.space_group_name_H-M   'P 1'
#
loop_
_entity.id
_entity.type
_entity.pdbx_description
1 polymer ?
#
loop_
_entity_poly.entity_id
_entity_poly.type
_entity_poly.pdbx_seq_one_letter_code
_entity_poly.pdbx_strand_id
1 'polypeptide(L)' 'MKPVVTVLFCLLLLACVPAPRPSALEKGVGDRAPIFSAASSLDTLVSYDRDYYGKHHLVLTFFPAAYTPV' A
#
# COMPACT_ATOMS: atom_id res chain seq x y z
N MET A 1 -47.20 3.55 8.71
CA MET A 1 -46.07 4.51 8.79
C MET A 1 -44.82 3.97 9.46
N LYS A 2 -44.88 2.94 10.34
CA LYS A 2 -43.72 2.37 11.03
C LYS A 2 -42.69 1.61 10.15
N PRO A 3 -43.07 0.75 9.17
CA PRO A 3 -42.10 -0.06 8.45
C PRO A 3 -41.26 0.74 7.44
N VAL A 4 -41.85 1.79 6.83
CA VAL A 4 -41.16 2.66 5.87
C VAL A 4 -40.02 3.43 6.55
N VAL A 5 -40.24 3.92 7.77
CA VAL A 5 -39.22 4.65 8.54
C VAL A 5 -38.09 3.70 8.95
N THR A 6 -38.40 2.47 9.36
CA THR A 6 -37.39 1.45 9.69
C THR A 6 -36.54 1.05 8.49
N VAL A 7 -37.17 0.82 7.32
CA VAL A 7 -36.44 0.49 6.08
C VAL A 7 -35.55 1.65 5.65
N LEU A 8 -36.04 2.88 5.71
CA LEU A 8 -35.26 4.07 5.38
C LEU A 8 -34.08 4.26 6.33
N PHE A 9 -34.27 4.01 7.63
CA PHE A 9 -33.20 4.07 8.63
C PHE A 9 -32.13 2.98 8.41
N CYS A 10 -32.53 1.75 8.07
CA CYS A 10 -31.59 0.69 7.70
C CYS A 10 -30.80 1.00 6.42
N LEU A 11 -31.44 1.62 5.42
CA LEU A 11 -30.76 2.06 4.19
C LEU A 11 -29.73 3.16 4.45
N LEU A 12 -30.06 4.12 5.33
CA LEU A 12 -29.15 5.18 5.77
C LEU A 12 -27.95 4.62 6.55
N LEU A 13 -28.16 3.59 7.38
CA LEU A 13 -27.07 2.92 8.10
C LEU A 13 -26.14 2.14 7.16
N LEU A 14 -26.68 1.46 6.13
CA LEU A 14 -25.85 0.77 5.13
C LEU A 14 -25.00 1.74 4.29
N ALA A 15 -25.51 2.95 4.03
CA ALA A 15 -24.77 3.98 3.28
C ALA A 15 -23.57 4.56 4.06
N CYS A 16 -23.48 4.33 5.37
CA CYS A 16 -22.39 4.80 6.22
C CYS A 16 -21.28 3.75 6.44
N VAL A 17 -21.36 2.57 5.82
CA VAL A 17 -20.30 1.55 5.94
C VAL A 17 -19.06 2.05 5.20
N PRO A 18 -17.92 2.26 5.88
CA PRO A 18 -16.68 2.63 5.20
C PRO A 18 -16.28 1.48 4.27
N ALA A 19 -16.28 1.75 2.96
CA ALA A 19 -15.80 0.79 1.98
C ALA A 19 -14.33 0.44 2.29
N PRO A 20 -13.95 -0.85 2.27
CA PRO A 20 -12.54 -1.23 2.39
C PRO A 20 -11.78 -0.54 1.26
N ARG A 21 -10.93 0.40 1.62
CA ARG A 21 -10.03 1.05 0.66
C ARG A 21 -8.89 0.06 0.41
N PRO A 22 -8.62 -0.33 -0.84
CA PRO A 22 -7.44 -1.13 -1.12
C PRO A 22 -6.24 -0.38 -0.58
N SER A 23 -5.44 -1.06 0.25
CA SER A 23 -4.23 -0.45 0.75
C SER A 23 -3.32 -0.21 -0.46
N ALA A 24 -2.73 0.98 -0.60
CA ALA A 24 -1.83 1.27 -1.72
C ALA A 24 -0.57 0.37 -1.75
N LEU A 25 -0.41 -0.48 -0.72
CA LEU A 25 0.68 -1.42 -0.53
C LEU A 25 0.32 -2.86 -0.91
N GLU A 26 -0.96 -3.20 -1.11
CA GLU A 26 -1.36 -4.50 -1.66
C GLU A 26 -1.05 -4.54 -3.15
N LYS A 27 0.02 -5.26 -3.50
CA LYS A 27 0.45 -5.48 -4.89
C LYS A 27 0.58 -6.97 -5.17
N GLY A 28 0.03 -7.39 -6.31
CA GLY A 28 0.14 -8.72 -6.84
C GLY A 28 1.33 -8.91 -7.77
N VAL A 29 1.55 -10.16 -8.18
CA VAL A 29 2.54 -10.50 -9.20
C VAL A 29 2.10 -9.92 -10.55
N GLY A 30 3.01 -9.24 -11.23
CA GLY A 30 2.75 -8.57 -12.51
C GLY A 30 2.34 -7.11 -12.38
N ASP A 31 1.97 -6.66 -11.18
CA ASP A 31 1.70 -5.25 -10.92
C ASP A 31 2.99 -4.42 -10.98
N ARG A 32 2.85 -3.16 -11.38
CA ARG A 32 3.98 -2.22 -11.37
C ARG A 32 4.50 -2.06 -9.94
N ALA A 33 5.81 -2.27 -9.75
CA ALA A 33 6.47 -1.99 -8.48
C ALA A 33 6.20 -0.55 -8.01
N PRO A 34 6.05 -0.31 -6.69
CA PRO A 34 5.86 1.04 -6.17
C PRO A 34 7.04 1.93 -6.51
N ILE A 35 6.75 3.21 -6.79
CA ILE A 35 7.80 4.22 -6.91
C ILE A 35 8.20 4.62 -5.49
N PHE A 36 9.48 4.48 -5.18
CA PHE A 36 10.02 4.82 -3.88
C PHE A 36 11.37 5.50 -4.00
N SER A 37 11.71 6.22 -2.93
CA SER A 37 13.07 6.69 -2.66
C SER A 37 13.48 6.22 -1.27
N ALA A 38 14.74 5.85 -1.11
CA ALA A 38 15.28 5.33 0.15
C ALA A 38 16.62 5.98 0.47
N ALA A 39 16.83 6.31 1.74
CA ALA A 39 18.15 6.64 2.24
C ALA A 39 19.04 5.39 2.14
N SER A 40 20.28 5.58 1.68
CA SER A 40 21.26 4.50 1.59
C SER A 40 22.45 4.76 2.50
N SER A 41 23.20 3.71 2.81
CA SER A 41 24.48 3.82 3.52
C SER A 41 25.59 4.49 2.70
N LEU A 42 25.33 4.80 1.43
CA LEU A 42 26.28 5.46 0.51
C LEU A 42 26.11 6.98 0.49
N ASP A 43 25.48 7.55 1.53
CA ASP A 43 25.17 8.98 1.67
C ASP A 43 24.45 9.58 0.45
N THR A 44 23.66 8.74 -0.23
CA THR A 44 22.91 9.13 -1.43
C THR A 44 21.47 8.66 -1.32
N LEU A 45 20.55 9.52 -1.76
CA LEU A 45 19.14 9.17 -1.88
C LEU A 45 18.94 8.32 -3.13
N VAL A 46 18.66 7.04 -2.92
CA VAL A 46 18.34 6.11 -3.99
C VAL A 46 16.90 6.37 -4.45
N SER A 47 16.68 6.53 -5.74
CA SER A 47 15.35 6.64 -6.35
C SER A 47 15.10 5.50 -7.31
N TYR A 48 14.07 4.68 -7.05
CA TYR A 48 13.73 3.57 -7.95
C TYR A 48 13.37 4.05 -9.36
N ASP A 49 12.57 5.12 -9.46
CA ASP A 49 12.09 5.65 -10.74
C ASP A 49 13.23 6.17 -11.62
N ARG A 50 14.11 6.98 -11.04
CA ARG A 50 15.21 7.61 -11.80
C ARG A 50 16.36 6.65 -12.06
N ASP A 51 16.74 5.86 -11.06
CA ASP A 51 18.03 5.17 -11.05
C ASP A 51 17.91 3.72 -11.55
N TYR A 52 16.73 3.08 -11.44
CA TYR A 52 16.55 1.64 -11.71
C TYR A 52 15.42 1.28 -12.67
N TYR A 53 14.31 2.01 -12.67
CA TYR A 53 13.11 1.66 -13.45
C TYR A 53 13.41 1.54 -14.95
N GLY A 54 13.09 0.38 -15.52
CA GLY A 54 13.33 0.07 -16.93
C GLY A 54 14.81 -0.13 -17.33
N LYS A 55 15.75 0.01 -16.39
CA LYS A 55 17.20 -0.09 -16.64
C LYS A 55 17.80 -1.35 -16.03
N HIS A 56 17.27 -1.81 -14.90
CA HIS A 56 17.83 -2.92 -14.12
C HIS A 56 16.73 -3.83 -13.57
N HIS A 57 17.06 -5.11 -13.39
CA HIS A 57 16.29 -6.02 -12.53
C HIS A 57 16.69 -5.76 -11.07
N LEU A 58 15.72 -5.53 -10.19
CA LEU A 58 15.94 -5.19 -8.79
C LEU A 58 15.36 -6.27 -7.87
N VAL A 59 16.16 -6.71 -6.90
CA VAL A 59 15.70 -7.54 -5.77
C VAL A 59 15.80 -6.69 -4.51
N LEU A 60 14.68 -6.58 -3.78
CA LEU A 60 14.61 -5.82 -2.53
C LEU A 60 14.29 -6.78 -1.38
N THR A 61 15.11 -6.75 -0.33
CA THR A 61 14.99 -7.62 0.83
C THR A 61 14.87 -6.79 2.10
N PHE A 62 14.01 -7.21 3.02
CA PHE A 62 13.80 -6.56 4.31
C PHE A 62 14.16 -7.52 5.43
N PHE A 63 14.73 -6.97 6.51
CA PHE A 63 15.00 -7.69 7.75
C PHE A 63 14.40 -6.89 8.93
N PRO A 64 13.99 -7.54 10.03
CA PRO A 64 13.24 -6.87 11.09
C PRO A 64 14.01 -5.75 11.79
N ALA A 65 15.29 -5.97 12.07
CA ALA A 65 16.15 -5.03 12.77
C ALA A 65 17.62 -5.27 12.45
N ALA A 66 18.41 -4.21 12.49
CA ALA A 66 19.87 -4.32 12.43
C ALA A 66 20.42 -4.94 13.72
N TYR A 67 21.56 -5.64 13.63
CA TYR A 67 22.28 -6.20 14.76
C TYR A 67 21.53 -7.26 15.59
N THR A 68 20.51 -7.90 15.01
CA THR A 68 19.83 -9.06 15.61
C THR A 68 20.29 -10.34 14.93
N PRO A 69 20.58 -11.43 15.69
CA PRO A 69 20.85 -12.73 15.09
C PRO A 69 19.65 -13.22 14.29
N VAL A 70 19.93 -14.06 13.29
CA VAL A 70 18.93 -14.69 12.41
C VAL A 70 18.28 -15.87 13.11
#